data_AF-A0A9E0TNF0-F1
#
_entry.id   AF-A0A9E0TNF0-F1
#
_cell.length_a   1.000
_cell.length_b   1.000
_cell.length_c   1.000
_cell.angle_alpha   90.00
_cell.angle_beta   90.00
_cell.angle_gamma   90.00
#
_symmetry.space_group_name_H-M   'P 1'
#
loop_
_entity.id
_entity.type
_entity.pdbx_description
1 polymer ?
#
loop_
_entity_poly.entity_id
_entity_poly.type
_entity_poly.pdbx_seq_one_letter_code
_entity_poly.pdbx_strand_id
1 'polypeptide(L)'
;MKPRFFSTLLILGAAGLATASAQSALSDLTKSLSSPQPAATASALPSDLVGGLKNLASSFGVSQLNYMSLAKDALSSLNAGHDSKALAALDKLGAAKLTAGQLTALKTARTAVDAYVVKKNFAGVPEVNGLVTDSLTQIKSGDFAGVAAKLQTVATTIKPTAEQKAVLDSLVAHYKSWAASSPAPAK
;
A
#
# COMPACT_ATOMS: atom_id res chain seq x y z
N MET A 1 44.37 -37.16 -43.57
CA MET A 1 43.93 -35.78 -43.91
C MET A 1 42.49 -35.58 -43.42
N LYS A 2 42.31 -34.57 -42.57
CA LYS A 2 41.11 -33.87 -42.04
C LYS A 2 39.70 -34.50 -42.17
N PRO A 3 38.97 -34.70 -41.05
CA PRO A 3 37.52 -34.78 -41.02
C PRO A 3 36.89 -33.38 -40.98
N ARG A 4 35.74 -33.16 -41.62
CA ARG A 4 34.91 -31.95 -41.42
C ARG A 4 33.54 -32.34 -40.89
N PHE A 5 33.34 -31.99 -39.62
CA PHE A 5 32.07 -31.82 -38.93
C PHE A 5 31.28 -30.67 -39.55
N PHE A 6 29.94 -30.77 -39.60
CA PHE A 6 29.03 -29.65 -39.32
C PHE A 6 27.67 -30.20 -38.87
N SER A 7 27.50 -30.28 -37.55
CA SER A 7 26.20 -30.30 -36.89
C SER A 7 25.69 -28.86 -36.84
N THR A 8 24.63 -28.53 -37.58
CA THR A 8 23.91 -27.28 -37.36
C THR A 8 22.73 -27.55 -36.43
N LEU A 9 22.98 -27.20 -35.18
CA LEU A 9 22.04 -27.13 -34.07
C LEU A 9 21.11 -25.92 -34.29
N LEU A 10 19.83 -26.15 -34.55
CA LEU A 10 18.81 -25.09 -34.55
C LEU A 10 18.10 -25.11 -33.18
N ILE A 11 18.65 -24.37 -32.21
CA ILE A 11 17.96 -24.06 -30.95
C ILE A 11 16.98 -22.93 -31.26
N LEU A 12 15.70 -23.25 -31.41
CA LEU A 12 14.61 -22.28 -31.49
C LEU A 12 13.59 -22.64 -30.40
N GLY A 13 13.51 -21.82 -29.36
CA GLY A 13 12.39 -21.87 -28.41
C GLY A 13 12.80 -21.85 -26.93
N ALA A 14 13.06 -20.66 -26.38
CA ALA A 14 13.04 -20.46 -24.93
C ALA A 14 12.69 -19.02 -24.47
N ALA A 15 12.44 -18.07 -25.37
CA ALA A 15 12.14 -16.68 -24.98
C ALA A 15 10.63 -16.33 -24.95
N GLY A 16 9.74 -17.22 -25.42
CA GLY A 16 8.30 -16.95 -25.52
C GLY A 16 7.44 -17.42 -24.33
N LEU A 17 7.91 -18.40 -23.55
CA LEU A 17 7.10 -18.98 -22.46
C LEU A 17 7.13 -18.17 -21.15
N ALA A 18 8.18 -17.38 -20.90
CA ALA A 18 8.28 -16.58 -19.68
C ALA A 18 7.39 -15.32 -19.70
N THR A 19 7.14 -14.75 -20.88
CA THR A 19 6.32 -13.54 -21.04
C THR A 19 4.83 -13.87 -21.00
N ALA A 20 4.41 -15.01 -21.57
CA ALA A 20 3.01 -15.43 -21.59
C ALA A 20 2.47 -15.78 -20.19
N SER A 21 3.28 -16.44 -19.34
CA SER A 21 2.89 -16.79 -17.97
C SER A 21 2.81 -15.55 -17.06
N ALA A 22 3.73 -14.60 -17.23
CA ALA A 22 3.70 -13.33 -16.50
C ALA A 22 2.49 -12.45 -16.90
N GLN A 23 2.08 -12.49 -18.17
CA GLN A 23 0.94 -11.75 -18.68
C GLN A 23 -0.41 -12.38 -18.28
N SER A 24 -0.49 -13.71 -18.19
CA SER A 24 -1.64 -14.41 -17.59
C SER A 24 -1.75 -14.09 -16.10
N ALA A 25 -0.64 -14.16 -15.35
CA ALA A 25 -0.62 -13.81 -13.93
C ALA A 25 -1.04 -12.35 -13.69
N LEU A 26 -0.60 -11.43 -14.55
CA LEU A 26 -1.05 -10.04 -14.53
C LEU A 26 -2.55 -9.93 -14.82
N SER A 27 -3.06 -10.62 -15.84
CA SER A 27 -4.48 -10.60 -16.22
C SER A 27 -5.38 -11.18 -15.12
N ASP A 28 -4.98 -12.28 -14.50
CA ASP A 28 -5.69 -12.90 -13.36
C ASP A 28 -5.61 -12.01 -12.11
N LEU A 29 -4.49 -11.31 -11.90
CA LEU A 29 -4.39 -10.29 -10.84
C LEU A 29 -5.35 -9.13 -11.10
N THR A 30 -5.37 -8.58 -12.31
CA THR A 30 -6.24 -7.46 -12.70
C THR A 30 -7.72 -7.85 -12.61
N LYS A 31 -8.08 -9.08 -13.00
CA LYS A 31 -9.44 -9.63 -12.83
C LYS A 31 -9.80 -9.79 -11.36
N SER A 32 -8.90 -10.32 -10.53
CA SER A 32 -9.14 -10.48 -9.08
C SER A 32 -9.31 -9.15 -8.34
N LEU A 33 -8.68 -8.08 -8.83
CA LEU A 33 -8.91 -6.72 -8.32
C LEU A 33 -10.28 -6.17 -8.78
N SER A 34 -10.82 -6.66 -9.90
CA SER A 34 -12.04 -6.16 -10.54
C SER A 34 -13.30 -6.94 -10.17
N SER A 35 -13.17 -8.14 -9.59
CA SER A 35 -14.30 -8.96 -9.18
C SER A 35 -15.01 -8.37 -7.94
N PRO A 36 -16.35 -8.38 -7.90
CA PRO A 36 -17.11 -7.99 -6.71
C PRO A 36 -16.74 -8.91 -5.53
N GLN A 37 -16.28 -8.30 -4.46
CA GLN A 37 -15.69 -9.00 -3.31
C GLN A 37 -16.81 -9.49 -2.37
N PRO A 38 -16.70 -10.68 -1.75
CA PRO A 38 -17.72 -11.20 -0.84
C PRO A 38 -17.94 -10.24 0.33
N ALA A 39 -19.20 -9.86 0.54
CA ALA A 39 -19.62 -8.92 1.57
C ALA A 39 -19.45 -9.54 2.98
N ALA A 40 -18.27 -9.42 3.56
CA ALA A 40 -18.07 -9.67 4.98
C ALA A 40 -18.21 -8.35 5.74
N THR A 41 -19.45 -7.96 6.09
CA THR A 41 -19.90 -7.05 7.18
C THR A 41 -19.12 -5.74 7.48
N ALA A 42 -18.17 -5.32 6.65
CA ALA A 42 -17.48 -4.06 6.71
C ALA A 42 -18.15 -3.11 5.72
N SER A 43 -18.48 -1.90 6.15
CA SER A 43 -18.88 -0.81 5.25
C SER A 43 -17.97 -0.80 4.03
N ALA A 44 -18.55 -0.85 2.82
CA ALA A 44 -17.80 -0.95 1.57
C ALA A 44 -16.62 0.02 1.58
N LEU A 45 -15.43 -0.46 1.19
CA LEU A 45 -14.24 0.38 1.12
C LEU A 45 -14.52 1.58 0.20
N PRO A 46 -14.07 2.80 0.55
CA PRO A 46 -14.24 3.97 -0.31
C PRO A 46 -13.65 3.72 -1.70
N SER A 47 -14.36 4.15 -2.75
CA SER A 47 -13.94 3.96 -4.15
C SER A 47 -12.56 4.56 -4.43
N ASP A 48 -12.22 5.67 -3.77
CA ASP A 48 -10.93 6.34 -3.92
C ASP A 48 -9.78 5.50 -3.35
N LEU A 49 -10.03 4.78 -2.26
CA LEU A 49 -9.05 3.86 -1.66
C LEU A 49 -8.84 2.65 -2.55
N VAL A 50 -9.93 2.04 -3.01
CA VAL A 50 -9.88 0.89 -3.93
C VAL A 50 -9.21 1.28 -5.24
N GLY A 51 -9.58 2.43 -5.81
CA GLY A 51 -8.99 2.98 -7.02
C GLY A 51 -7.51 3.31 -6.84
N GLY A 52 -7.13 3.92 -5.72
CA GLY A 52 -5.74 4.22 -5.38
C GLY A 52 -4.85 2.98 -5.30
N LEU A 53 -5.30 1.93 -4.61
CA LEU A 53 -4.56 0.66 -4.52
C LEU A 53 -4.50 -0.08 -5.85
N LYS A 54 -5.55 -0.02 -6.68
CA LYS A 54 -5.54 -0.55 -8.05
C LYS A 54 -4.57 0.19 -8.96
N ASN A 55 -4.55 1.51 -8.88
CA ASN A 55 -3.62 2.35 -9.65
C ASN A 55 -2.18 2.09 -9.21
N LEU A 56 -1.93 1.94 -7.91
CA LEU A 56 -0.65 1.53 -7.36
C LEU A 56 -0.23 0.16 -7.90
N ALA A 57 -1.09 -0.85 -7.80
CA ALA A 57 -0.82 -2.18 -8.33
C ALA A 57 -0.50 -2.14 -9.84
N SER A 58 -1.27 -1.37 -10.61
CA SER A 58 -1.08 -1.22 -12.06
C SER A 58 0.18 -0.44 -12.43
N SER A 59 0.73 0.35 -11.51
CA SER A 59 2.02 1.05 -11.71
C SER A 59 3.23 0.11 -11.63
N PHE A 60 3.03 -1.10 -11.11
CA PHE A 60 4.03 -2.15 -11.10
C PHE A 60 3.85 -3.02 -12.35
N GLY A 61 4.89 -3.09 -13.19
CA GLY A 61 4.88 -3.94 -14.38
C GLY A 61 4.98 -5.43 -14.04
N VAL A 62 4.88 -6.29 -15.06
CA VAL A 62 5.01 -7.76 -14.94
C VAL A 62 6.30 -8.24 -14.28
N SER A 63 7.36 -7.41 -14.24
CA SER A 63 8.63 -7.73 -13.58
C SER A 63 8.60 -7.49 -12.06
N GLN A 64 7.53 -6.90 -11.52
CA GLN A 64 7.41 -6.46 -10.13
C GLN A 64 6.18 -7.09 -9.45
N LEU A 65 5.93 -8.39 -9.74
CA LEU A 65 4.80 -9.15 -9.19
C LEU A 65 4.75 -9.13 -7.66
N ASN A 66 5.90 -9.10 -6.98
CA ASN A 66 5.97 -9.01 -5.52
C ASN A 66 5.35 -7.70 -5.00
N TYR A 67 5.54 -6.58 -5.71
CA TYR A 67 4.99 -5.29 -5.31
C TYR A 67 3.50 -5.18 -5.61
N MET A 68 3.07 -5.74 -6.74
CA MET A 68 1.64 -5.92 -7.02
C MET A 68 0.95 -6.75 -5.94
N SER A 69 1.57 -7.86 -5.51
CA SER A 69 1.03 -8.71 -4.45
C SER A 69 0.85 -7.93 -3.16
N LEU A 70 1.83 -7.13 -2.75
CA LEU A 70 1.72 -6.32 -1.53
C LEU A 70 0.58 -5.28 -1.59
N ALA A 71 0.37 -4.63 -2.74
CA ALA A 71 -0.74 -3.69 -2.91
C ALA A 71 -2.11 -4.40 -2.84
N LYS A 72 -2.19 -5.62 -3.38
CA LYS A 72 -3.38 -6.48 -3.30
C LYS A 72 -3.61 -7.00 -1.88
N ASP A 73 -2.56 -7.44 -1.21
CA ASP A 73 -2.60 -7.91 0.18
C ASP A 73 -3.08 -6.80 1.11
N ALA A 74 -2.66 -5.56 0.85
CA ALA A 74 -3.20 -4.40 1.55
C ALA A 74 -4.71 -4.24 1.35
N LEU A 75 -5.19 -4.27 0.10
CA LEU A 75 -6.62 -4.18 -0.21
C LEU A 75 -7.43 -5.33 0.43
N SER A 76 -6.94 -6.57 0.31
CA SER A 76 -7.59 -7.75 0.88
C SER A 76 -7.63 -7.67 2.41
N SER A 77 -6.54 -7.20 3.04
CA SER A 77 -6.47 -7.04 4.49
C SER A 77 -7.44 -5.98 4.99
N LEU A 78 -7.56 -4.83 4.30
CA LEU A 78 -8.53 -3.78 4.65
C LEU A 78 -9.97 -4.31 4.57
N ASN A 79 -10.28 -5.05 3.52
CA ASN A 79 -11.62 -5.63 3.35
C ASN A 79 -11.92 -6.71 4.39
N ALA A 80 -10.90 -7.44 4.87
CA ALA A 80 -11.04 -8.39 5.97
C ALA A 80 -11.03 -7.72 7.36
N GLY A 81 -10.89 -6.39 7.42
CA GLY A 81 -10.80 -5.64 8.68
C GLY A 81 -9.47 -5.75 9.40
N HIS A 82 -8.43 -6.29 8.75
CA HIS A 82 -7.07 -6.40 9.29
C HIS A 82 -6.23 -5.16 8.94
N ASP A 83 -6.56 -4.03 9.56
CA ASP A 83 -5.99 -2.73 9.22
C ASP A 83 -4.47 -2.69 9.46
N SER A 84 -3.98 -3.24 10.56
CA SER A 84 -2.54 -3.36 10.86
C SER A 84 -1.76 -4.16 9.80
N LYS A 85 -2.33 -5.25 9.27
CA LYS A 85 -1.72 -6.04 8.19
C LYS A 85 -1.67 -5.26 6.88
N ALA A 86 -2.71 -4.47 6.59
CA ALA A 86 -2.74 -3.64 5.39
C ALA A 86 -1.65 -2.57 5.42
N LEU A 87 -1.48 -1.89 6.56
CA LEU A 87 -0.41 -0.91 6.76
C LEU A 87 0.97 -1.58 6.60
N ALA A 88 1.17 -2.76 7.20
CA ALA A 88 2.44 -3.48 7.08
C ALA A 88 2.77 -3.87 5.63
N ALA A 89 1.78 -4.26 4.82
CA ALA A 89 1.98 -4.56 3.40
C ALA A 89 2.42 -3.32 2.60
N LEU A 90 1.83 -2.16 2.88
CA LEU A 90 2.21 -0.89 2.26
C LEU A 90 3.56 -0.36 2.77
N ASP A 91 3.93 -0.62 4.03
CA ASP A 91 5.26 -0.24 4.55
C ASP A 91 6.38 -1.05 3.87
N LYS A 92 6.13 -2.34 3.59
CA LYS A 92 7.04 -3.17 2.77
C LYS A 92 7.22 -2.59 1.36
N LEU A 93 6.18 -2.01 0.77
CA LEU A 93 6.29 -1.29 -0.51
C LEU A 93 7.10 0.01 -0.36
N GLY A 94 6.91 0.75 0.74
CA GLY A 94 7.66 1.97 1.02
C GLY A 94 9.15 1.75 1.22
N ALA A 95 9.55 0.57 1.70
CA ALA A 95 10.94 0.15 1.83
C ALA A 95 11.57 -0.35 0.51
N ALA A 96 10.78 -0.51 -0.55
CA ALA A 96 11.27 -0.99 -1.85
C ALA A 96 11.94 0.13 -2.67
N LYS A 97 12.79 -0.26 -3.62
CA LYS A 97 13.33 0.67 -4.62
C LYS A 97 12.25 0.95 -5.68
N LEU A 98 11.52 2.04 -5.49
CA LEU A 98 10.46 2.49 -6.38
C LEU A 98 10.94 3.57 -7.33
N THR A 99 10.38 3.63 -8.54
CA THR A 99 10.54 4.80 -9.41
C THR A 99 9.81 6.02 -8.82
N ALA A 100 10.11 7.22 -9.30
CA ALA A 100 9.41 8.43 -8.84
C ALA A 100 7.89 8.34 -9.04
N GLY A 101 7.43 7.79 -10.17
CA GLY A 101 6.00 7.59 -10.43
C GLY A 101 5.36 6.58 -9.49
N GLN A 102 6.04 5.47 -9.22
CA GLN A 102 5.58 4.43 -8.28
C GLN A 102 5.56 4.93 -6.84
N LEU A 103 6.55 5.73 -6.45
CA LEU A 103 6.59 6.36 -5.15
C LEU A 103 5.40 7.34 -4.99
N THR A 104 5.11 8.15 -6.00
CA THR A 104 3.93 9.05 -5.97
C THR A 104 2.63 8.25 -5.85
N ALA A 105 2.46 7.19 -6.66
CA ALA A 105 1.29 6.32 -6.57
C ALA A 105 1.16 5.66 -5.18
N LEU A 106 2.28 5.20 -4.60
CA LEU A 106 2.30 4.63 -3.26
C LEU A 106 1.90 5.68 -2.22
N LYS A 107 2.45 6.89 -2.31
CA LYS A 107 2.12 7.98 -1.39
C LYS A 107 0.62 8.29 -1.42
N THR A 108 0.04 8.45 -2.62
CA THR A 108 -1.40 8.70 -2.77
C THR A 108 -2.24 7.57 -2.19
N ALA A 109 -1.92 6.31 -2.51
CA ALA A 109 -2.66 5.16 -1.99
C ALA A 109 -2.52 5.04 -0.47
N ARG A 110 -1.30 5.22 0.06
CA ARG A 110 -1.02 5.14 1.49
C ARG A 110 -1.75 6.22 2.27
N THR A 111 -1.73 7.47 1.79
CA THR A 111 -2.50 8.56 2.39
C THR A 111 -3.99 8.23 2.49
N ALA A 112 -4.58 7.64 1.44
CA ALA A 112 -5.98 7.24 1.47
C ALA A 112 -6.25 6.11 2.47
N VAL A 113 -5.36 5.11 2.54
CA VAL A 113 -5.45 4.00 3.50
C VAL A 113 -5.30 4.49 4.94
N ASP A 114 -4.30 5.32 5.22
CA ASP A 114 -4.07 5.89 6.55
C ASP A 114 -5.29 6.69 7.01
N ALA A 115 -5.82 7.55 6.14
CA ALA A 115 -7.00 8.34 6.45
C ALA A 115 -8.23 7.46 6.77
N TYR A 116 -8.43 6.38 5.99
CA TYR A 116 -9.50 5.43 6.23
C TYR A 116 -9.32 4.69 7.55
N VAL A 117 -8.12 4.16 7.82
CA VAL A 117 -7.81 3.37 9.01
C VAL A 117 -7.94 4.22 10.27
N VAL A 118 -7.40 5.44 10.28
CA VAL A 118 -7.55 6.38 11.40
C VAL A 118 -9.03 6.68 11.64
N LYS A 119 -9.78 7.07 10.59
CA LYS A 119 -11.20 7.38 10.75
C LYS A 119 -11.98 6.16 11.26
N LYS A 120 -11.77 4.98 10.69
CA LYS A 120 -12.47 3.75 11.07
C LYS A 120 -12.20 3.35 12.52
N ASN A 121 -10.93 3.38 12.96
CA ASN A 121 -10.54 2.90 14.28
C ASN A 121 -10.87 3.88 15.41
N PHE A 122 -11.07 5.17 15.09
CA PHE A 122 -11.25 6.22 16.10
C PHE A 122 -12.54 7.04 15.94
N ALA A 123 -13.39 6.79 14.94
CA ALA A 123 -14.66 7.52 14.74
C ALA A 123 -15.62 7.45 15.94
N GLY A 124 -15.53 6.38 16.74
CA GLY A 124 -16.35 6.19 17.93
C GLY A 124 -15.74 6.71 19.23
N VAL A 125 -14.65 7.50 19.18
CA VAL A 125 -13.93 7.97 20.36
C VAL A 125 -13.98 9.51 20.43
N PRO A 126 -15.01 10.08 21.07
CA PRO A 126 -15.26 11.53 21.07
C PRO A 126 -14.08 12.37 21.58
N GLU A 127 -13.33 11.84 22.55
CA GLU A 127 -12.20 12.48 23.21
C GLU A 127 -11.05 12.82 22.23
N VAL A 128 -10.99 12.11 21.10
CA VAL A 128 -9.92 12.29 20.09
C VAL A 128 -10.44 12.69 18.72
N ASN A 129 -11.73 12.95 18.55
CA ASN A 129 -12.31 13.32 17.25
C ASN A 129 -11.66 14.58 16.65
N GLY A 130 -11.33 15.58 17.48
CA GLY A 130 -10.59 16.76 17.05
C GLY A 130 -9.18 16.42 16.56
N LEU A 131 -8.45 15.60 17.34
CA LEU A 131 -7.10 15.16 16.98
C LEU A 131 -7.07 14.33 15.69
N VAL A 132 -8.07 13.46 15.50
CA VAL A 132 -8.26 12.66 14.28
C VAL A 132 -8.52 13.57 13.09
N THR A 133 -9.46 14.51 13.21
CA THR A 133 -9.80 15.46 12.13
C THR A 133 -8.60 16.32 11.72
N ASP A 134 -7.86 16.80 12.70
CA ASP A 134 -6.63 17.57 12.47
C ASP A 134 -5.56 16.71 11.80
N SER A 135 -5.38 15.47 12.25
CA SER A 135 -4.42 14.53 11.63
C SER A 135 -4.77 14.30 10.16
N LEU A 136 -6.05 14.09 9.83
CA LEU A 136 -6.51 13.95 8.45
C LEU A 136 -6.25 15.21 7.61
N THR A 137 -6.38 16.39 8.22
CA THR A 137 -6.08 17.67 7.57
C THR A 137 -4.58 17.81 7.29
N GLN A 138 -3.74 17.47 8.27
CA GLN A 138 -2.27 17.53 8.13
C GLN A 138 -1.72 16.48 7.17
N ILE A 139 -2.32 15.30 7.11
CA ILE A 139 -2.02 14.28 6.10
C ILE A 139 -2.21 14.87 4.69
N LYS A 140 -3.31 15.61 4.47
CA LYS A 140 -3.62 16.24 3.19
C LYS A 140 -2.70 17.42 2.88
N SER A 141 -2.27 18.17 3.89
CA SER A 141 -1.35 19.30 3.72
C SER A 141 0.13 18.90 3.64
N GLY A 142 0.46 17.63 3.88
CA GLY A 142 1.84 17.13 3.89
C GLY A 142 2.63 17.44 5.16
N ASP A 143 1.98 17.88 6.25
CA ASP A 143 2.61 18.11 7.55
C ASP A 143 2.77 16.80 8.34
N PHE A 144 3.67 15.94 7.86
CA PHE A 144 3.85 14.60 8.42
C PHE A 144 4.38 14.60 9.87
N ALA A 145 5.15 15.61 10.25
CA ALA A 145 5.63 15.76 11.64
C ALA A 145 4.44 16.06 12.58
N GLY A 146 3.55 16.97 12.18
CA GLY A 146 2.32 17.27 12.90
C GLY A 146 1.40 16.05 13.05
N VAL A 147 1.25 15.26 11.98
CA VAL A 147 0.47 14.01 12.02
C VAL A 147 1.03 13.04 13.06
N ALA A 148 2.34 12.78 13.05
CA ALA A 148 2.96 11.86 13.99
C ALA A 148 2.75 12.30 15.45
N ALA A 149 2.91 13.59 15.74
CA ALA A 149 2.71 14.14 17.08
C ALA A 149 1.25 13.98 17.54
N LYS A 150 0.27 14.30 16.68
CA LYS A 150 -1.15 14.17 17.03
C LYS A 150 -1.56 12.72 17.25
N LEU A 151 -1.10 11.79 16.41
CA LEU A 151 -1.37 10.36 16.61
C LEU A 151 -0.73 9.83 17.89
N GLN A 152 0.44 10.32 18.28
CA GLN A 152 1.02 10.01 19.60
C GLN A 152 0.13 10.53 20.74
N THR A 153 -0.40 11.75 20.63
CA THR A 153 -1.35 12.28 21.61
C THR A 153 -2.61 11.42 21.68
N VAL A 154 -3.18 10.99 20.55
CA VAL A 154 -4.31 10.05 20.51
C VAL A 154 -3.98 8.78 21.32
N ALA A 155 -2.79 8.20 21.11
CA ALA A 155 -2.36 6.99 21.80
C ALA A 155 -2.26 7.15 23.32
N THR A 156 -1.98 8.36 23.83
CA THR A 156 -1.89 8.65 25.27
C THR A 156 -3.21 9.11 25.89
N THR A 157 -4.12 9.69 25.11
CA THR A 157 -5.40 10.22 25.61
C THR A 157 -6.42 9.12 25.86
N ILE A 158 -6.35 8.01 25.11
CA ILE A 158 -7.32 6.92 25.19
C ILE A 158 -6.64 5.66 25.73
N LYS A 159 -7.43 4.66 26.12
CA LYS A 159 -6.94 3.29 26.36
C LYS A 159 -7.18 2.47 25.09
N PRO A 160 -6.27 2.48 24.10
CA PRO A 160 -6.50 1.78 22.85
C PRO A 160 -6.56 0.27 23.08
N THR A 161 -7.41 -0.41 22.32
CA THR A 161 -7.33 -1.87 22.17
C THR A 161 -5.99 -2.27 21.54
N ALA A 162 -5.61 -3.55 21.64
CA ALA A 162 -4.37 -4.04 21.05
C ALA A 162 -4.26 -3.74 19.54
N GLU A 163 -5.37 -3.87 18.81
CA GLU A 163 -5.42 -3.56 17.36
C GLU A 163 -5.27 -2.06 17.10
N GLN A 164 -6.00 -1.20 17.83
CA GLN A 164 -5.88 0.26 17.71
C GLN A 164 -4.46 0.72 18.04
N LYS A 165 -3.81 0.10 19.02
CA LYS A 165 -2.42 0.39 19.36
C LYS A 165 -1.47 0.01 18.23
N ALA A 166 -1.63 -1.19 17.65
CA ALA A 166 -0.80 -1.64 16.52
C ALA A 166 -0.95 -0.69 15.31
N VAL A 167 -2.18 -0.24 15.03
CA VAL A 167 -2.47 0.77 14.01
C VAL A 167 -1.77 2.09 14.31
N LEU A 168 -1.91 2.61 15.54
CA LEU A 168 -1.27 3.87 15.95
C LEU A 168 0.26 3.79 15.87
N ASP A 169 0.86 2.72 16.37
CA ASP A 169 2.31 2.53 16.36
C ASP A 169 2.83 2.49 14.91
N SER A 170 2.14 1.77 14.01
CA SER A 170 2.48 1.71 12.58
C SER A 170 2.38 3.08 11.91
N LEU A 171 1.29 3.82 12.13
CA LEU A 171 1.10 5.15 11.55
C LEU A 171 2.13 6.16 12.09
N VAL A 172 2.37 6.18 13.40
CA VAL A 172 3.36 7.08 14.01
C VAL A 172 4.76 6.78 13.44
N ALA A 173 5.15 5.51 13.35
CA ALA A 173 6.44 5.13 12.77
C ALA A 173 6.55 5.57 11.30
N HIS A 174 5.50 5.34 10.51
CA HIS A 174 5.43 5.74 9.11
C HIS A 174 5.61 7.26 8.94
N TYR A 175 4.80 8.07 9.64
CA TYR A 175 4.85 9.53 9.51
C TYR A 175 6.15 10.13 10.06
N LYS A 176 6.76 9.53 11.08
CA LYS A 176 8.11 9.92 11.53
C LYS A 176 9.16 9.68 10.45
N SER A 177 9.12 8.51 9.78
CA SER A 177 10.04 8.20 8.69
C SER A 177 9.88 9.18 7.52
N TRP A 178 8.64 9.53 7.17
CA TRP A 178 8.38 10.51 6.12
C TRP A 178 8.74 11.94 6.49
N ALA A 179 8.50 12.34 7.74
CA ALA A 179 8.93 13.65 8.24
C ALA A 179 10.46 13.79 8.21
N ALA A 180 11.19 12.70 8.51
CA ALA A 180 12.65 12.69 8.42
C ALA A 180 13.16 12.68 6.96
N SER A 181 12.36 12.19 6.02
CA SER A 181 12.72 12.07 4.60
C SER A 181 12.23 13.23 3.74
N SER A 182 11.33 14.08 4.25
CA SER A 182 10.79 15.24 3.53
C SER A 182 11.55 16.48 3.97
N PRO A 183 12.03 17.34 3.03
CA PRO A 183 12.57 18.64 3.42
C PRO A 183 11.49 19.42 4.17
N ALA A 184 11.87 20.10 5.25
CA ALA A 184 10.94 20.88 6.07
C ALA A 184 10.10 21.83 5.19
N PRO A 185 8.80 21.99 5.46
CA PRO A 185 7.98 22.93 4.70
C PRO A 185 8.62 24.32 4.78
N ALA A 186 8.85 24.93 3.60
CA ALA A 186 9.32 26.30 3.53
C ALA A 186 8.32 27.18 4.28
N LYS A 187 8.81 27.88 5.31
CA LYS A 187 8.03 28.83 6.12
C LYS A 187 7.60 30.03 5.29
#